data_AF-U2LFZ0-F1
#
_entry.id   AF-U2LFZ0-F1
#
_cell.length_a   1.000
_cell.length_b   1.000
_cell.length_c   1.000
_cell.angle_alpha   90.00
_cell.angle_beta   90.00
_cell.angle_gamma   90.00
#
_symmetry.space_group_name_H-M   'P 1'
#
loop_
_entity.id
_entity.type
_entity.pdbx_description
1 polymer ?
#
loop_
_entity_poly.entity_id
_entity_poly.type
_entity_poly.pdbx_seq_one_letter_code
_entity_poly.pdbx_strand_id
1 'polypeptide(L)'
;MVGNQNHLYSGTFDGQGHTLTINWNTGTSIRVSPFQSVKNTTIKNLHVKGEIKSKADGLTGLINDVYGTTTISGCIIEVNLKAKTILAGMVRLAIGNAKLTITDCIVKGDFTVTKKGGKISGFVCRQYGNCTLTNCLYLGTNNANNNENYTFAGDNTEVNNCYYLNPCGNAQGTPITKEQLRSGEVAHLLQNGRGKTVWGQVLGTDTIPQLTAEAAKHVYEVKFTLNNEVKATRYANKDGKVILPTTKDIVGEGYNPHHYYALAFGDGFSASTTITEDRQVAVTLDHKEYYEIKNKDDWKAFCDIVESGQTSVDAKLTQDVDLGSEIVMAGTEDPNPFGYDDFLYYTGTFDGQGHTLKFNWNAGKDDRIAPFKYVKDATIKNLRTQGKITKKGYGLSGMVYIALGTTTISGCISDVDITGGGR
;
A
#
# COMPACT_ATOMS: atom_id res chain seq x y z
N MET A 1 29.71 -29.63 -4.10
CA MET A 1 28.70 -29.74 -3.04
C MET A 1 29.41 -30.12 -1.74
N VAL A 2 28.98 -29.59 -0.60
CA VAL A 2 29.56 -29.85 0.70
C VAL A 2 28.85 -31.05 1.36
N GLY A 3 29.63 -31.98 1.90
CA GLY A 3 29.12 -33.22 2.51
C GLY A 3 28.64 -34.27 1.49
N ASN A 4 28.45 -35.50 1.96
CA ASN A 4 27.82 -36.61 1.23
C ASN A 4 27.28 -37.66 2.24
N GLN A 5 26.69 -38.75 1.74
CA GLN A 5 26.09 -39.79 2.58
C GLN A 5 27.06 -40.46 3.56
N ASN A 6 28.35 -40.52 3.22
CA ASN A 6 29.38 -41.13 4.07
C ASN A 6 30.04 -40.08 4.99
N HIS A 7 30.04 -38.82 4.58
CA HIS A 7 30.70 -37.72 5.27
C HIS A 7 29.76 -36.52 5.37
N LEU A 8 28.94 -36.50 6.42
CA LEU A 8 27.98 -35.42 6.67
C LEU A 8 28.71 -34.17 7.14
N TYR A 9 28.38 -33.00 6.57
CA TYR A 9 28.86 -31.74 7.13
C TYR A 9 28.17 -31.49 8.48
N SER A 10 28.93 -31.09 9.49
CA SER A 10 28.42 -30.91 10.86
C SER A 10 28.88 -29.62 11.53
N GLY A 11 29.37 -28.68 10.73
CA GLY A 11 29.89 -27.41 11.20
C GLY A 11 28.86 -26.28 11.22
N THR A 12 29.36 -25.09 11.52
CA THR A 12 28.67 -23.82 11.27
C THR A 12 29.21 -23.20 10.00
N PHE A 13 28.32 -22.88 9.06
CA PHE A 13 28.62 -22.07 7.88
C PHE A 13 27.98 -20.69 8.06
N ASP A 14 28.81 -19.67 8.25
CA ASP A 14 28.37 -18.28 8.29
C ASP A 14 28.74 -17.59 6.98
N GLY A 15 27.73 -17.25 6.18
CA GLY A 15 27.93 -16.50 4.93
C GLY A 15 28.30 -15.04 5.16
N GLN A 16 28.15 -14.51 6.37
CA GLN A 16 28.44 -13.11 6.73
C GLN A 16 27.78 -12.07 5.81
N GLY A 17 26.62 -12.42 5.22
CA GLY A 17 25.90 -11.58 4.25
C GLY A 17 26.40 -11.69 2.81
N HIS A 18 27.44 -12.48 2.54
CA HIS A 18 27.95 -12.68 1.19
C HIS A 18 27.07 -13.60 0.34
N THR A 19 27.19 -13.41 -0.98
CA THR A 19 26.46 -14.19 -1.97
C THR A 19 27.30 -15.33 -2.52
N LEU A 20 26.75 -16.54 -2.49
CA LEU A 20 27.21 -17.69 -3.26
C LEU A 20 26.46 -17.72 -4.60
N THR A 21 27.15 -17.41 -5.70
CA THR A 21 26.57 -17.48 -7.04
C THR A 21 26.76 -18.86 -7.66
N ILE A 22 25.68 -19.46 -8.14
CA ILE A 22 25.67 -20.79 -8.76
C ILE A 22 25.02 -20.75 -10.14
N ASN A 23 25.61 -21.44 -11.12
CA ASN A 23 25.03 -21.64 -12.44
C ASN A 23 25.38 -23.05 -12.90
N TRP A 24 24.58 -24.02 -12.48
CA TRP A 24 24.88 -25.44 -12.66
C TRP A 24 23.88 -26.10 -13.59
N ASN A 25 24.37 -26.62 -14.72
CA ASN A 25 23.63 -27.54 -15.57
C ASN A 25 24.25 -28.92 -15.43
N THR A 26 23.61 -29.79 -14.66
CA THR A 26 24.21 -31.05 -14.21
C THR A 26 23.79 -32.25 -15.04
N GLY A 27 23.15 -32.04 -16.20
CA GLY A 27 22.77 -33.12 -17.10
C GLY A 27 21.80 -34.10 -16.44
N THR A 28 22.28 -35.25 -15.99
CA THR A 28 21.48 -36.30 -15.33
C THR A 28 21.82 -36.50 -13.85
N SER A 29 22.65 -35.63 -13.25
CA SER A 29 22.95 -35.74 -11.83
C SER A 29 21.72 -35.45 -10.97
N ILE A 30 21.54 -36.28 -9.95
CA ILE A 30 20.51 -36.14 -8.92
C ILE A 30 21.08 -35.42 -7.69
N ARG A 31 20.20 -34.88 -6.84
CA ARG A 31 20.55 -34.37 -5.51
C ARG A 31 21.64 -33.29 -5.56
N VAL A 32 21.43 -32.29 -6.40
CA VAL A 32 22.37 -31.18 -6.58
C VAL A 32 21.95 -29.97 -5.75
N SER A 33 22.87 -29.47 -4.93
CA SER A 33 22.73 -28.28 -4.09
C SER A 33 24.10 -27.85 -3.53
N PRO A 34 24.25 -26.63 -2.97
CA PRO A 34 25.47 -26.23 -2.29
C PRO A 34 25.91 -27.21 -1.20
N PHE A 35 24.98 -27.67 -0.36
CA PHE A 35 25.21 -28.67 0.70
C PHE A 35 24.44 -29.95 0.36
N GLN A 36 25.13 -31.05 0.09
CA GLN A 36 24.46 -32.29 -0.27
C GLN A 36 23.86 -32.98 0.96
N SER A 37 24.64 -33.15 2.02
CA SER A 37 24.19 -33.83 3.24
C SER A 37 24.81 -33.22 4.49
N VAL A 38 23.98 -32.91 5.48
CA VAL A 38 24.37 -32.22 6.72
C VAL A 38 23.85 -32.96 7.95
N LYS A 39 24.53 -32.85 9.09
CA LYS A 39 24.11 -33.38 10.39
C LYS A 39 24.48 -32.42 11.50
N ASN A 40 23.57 -32.07 12.41
CA ASN A 40 23.90 -31.21 13.56
C ASN A 40 24.54 -29.87 13.13
N THR A 41 23.93 -29.18 12.17
CA THR A 41 24.56 -28.09 11.39
C THR A 41 23.88 -26.75 11.62
N THR A 42 24.65 -25.66 11.54
CA THR A 42 24.12 -24.30 11.45
C THR A 42 24.53 -23.66 10.13
N ILE A 43 23.58 -23.11 9.37
CA ILE A 43 23.86 -22.26 8.21
C ILE A 43 23.22 -20.90 8.47
N LYS A 44 23.99 -19.83 8.35
CA LYS A 44 23.45 -18.48 8.59
C LYS A 44 24.00 -17.41 7.67
N ASN A 45 23.25 -16.33 7.52
CA ASN A 45 23.64 -15.11 6.81
C ASN A 45 24.18 -15.37 5.40
N LEU A 46 23.56 -16.31 4.66
CA LEU A 46 24.01 -16.71 3.34
C LEU A 46 22.96 -16.37 2.29
N HIS A 47 23.38 -15.65 1.25
CA HIS A 47 22.57 -15.48 0.04
C HIS A 47 23.06 -16.46 -1.02
N VAL A 48 22.20 -17.34 -1.52
CA VAL A 48 22.49 -18.18 -2.69
C VAL A 48 21.75 -17.60 -3.87
N LYS A 49 22.46 -17.35 -4.97
CA LYS A 49 21.88 -16.72 -6.17
C LYS A 49 22.23 -17.47 -7.44
N GLY A 50 21.27 -17.57 -8.37
CA GLY A 50 21.53 -18.02 -9.74
C GLY A 50 20.61 -19.13 -10.19
N GLU A 51 21.15 -20.23 -10.72
CA GLU A 51 20.36 -21.27 -11.36
C GLU A 51 20.93 -22.69 -11.19
N ILE A 52 20.04 -23.67 -10.99
CA ILE A 52 20.37 -25.10 -11.05
C ILE A 52 19.39 -25.80 -11.98
N LYS A 53 19.91 -26.47 -13.01
CA LYS A 53 19.16 -27.27 -13.99
C LYS A 53 19.66 -28.71 -14.02
N SER A 54 18.74 -29.65 -14.02
CA SER A 54 19.01 -31.08 -14.25
C SER A 54 17.85 -31.73 -14.99
N LYS A 55 18.16 -32.72 -15.83
CA LYS A 55 17.19 -33.65 -16.44
C LYS A 55 16.75 -34.74 -15.45
N ALA A 56 17.38 -34.79 -14.26
CA ALA A 56 17.07 -35.72 -13.19
C ALA A 56 16.42 -35.03 -11.98
N ASP A 57 16.45 -35.67 -10.81
CA ASP A 57 15.61 -35.33 -9.66
C ASP A 57 16.36 -34.73 -8.46
N GLY A 58 15.61 -33.99 -7.64
CA GLY A 58 16.05 -33.58 -6.31
C GLY A 58 16.98 -32.38 -6.32
N LEU A 59 16.56 -31.28 -6.95
CA LEU A 59 17.31 -30.02 -6.85
C LEU A 59 16.79 -29.18 -5.71
N THR A 60 17.70 -28.44 -5.09
CA THR A 60 17.34 -27.48 -4.06
C THR A 60 18.36 -26.35 -3.95
N GLY A 61 17.91 -25.18 -3.51
CA GLY A 61 18.74 -24.00 -3.42
C GLY A 61 19.82 -24.08 -2.33
N LEU A 62 19.67 -24.93 -1.31
CA LEU A 62 20.62 -24.98 -0.19
C LEU A 62 21.05 -26.39 0.24
N ILE A 63 20.16 -27.20 0.84
CA ILE A 63 20.51 -28.51 1.42
C ILE A 63 19.69 -29.65 0.82
N ASN A 64 20.35 -30.71 0.36
CA ASN A 64 19.64 -31.90 -0.08
C ASN A 64 19.11 -32.75 1.09
N ASP A 65 19.99 -33.25 1.96
CA ASP A 65 19.63 -34.20 3.02
C ASP A 65 20.03 -33.64 4.40
N VAL A 66 19.05 -33.47 5.29
CA VAL A 66 19.24 -33.02 6.68
C VAL A 66 19.10 -34.20 7.64
N TYR A 67 20.12 -34.40 8.47
CA TYR A 67 20.18 -35.35 9.57
C TYR A 67 20.31 -34.61 10.92
N GLY A 68 19.78 -35.17 12.01
CA GLY A 68 19.92 -34.58 13.35
C GLY A 68 19.34 -33.17 13.47
N THR A 69 19.94 -32.31 14.30
CA THR A 69 19.41 -30.96 14.59
C THR A 69 20.06 -29.90 13.70
N THR A 70 19.32 -29.25 12.82
CA THR A 70 19.87 -28.25 11.89
C THR A 70 19.12 -26.92 12.00
N THR A 71 19.87 -25.82 12.03
CA THR A 71 19.33 -24.46 12.05
C THR A 71 19.77 -23.69 10.81
N ILE A 72 18.83 -23.06 10.12
CA ILE A 72 19.06 -22.18 8.98
C ILE A 72 18.52 -20.80 9.33
N SER A 73 19.34 -19.75 9.29
CA SER A 73 18.89 -18.42 9.70
C SER A 73 19.46 -17.27 8.88
N GLY A 74 18.66 -16.24 8.59
CA GLY A 74 19.17 -15.08 7.84
C GLY A 74 19.59 -15.45 6.41
N CYS A 75 19.00 -16.49 5.81
CA CYS A 75 19.38 -16.99 4.50
C CYS A 75 18.41 -16.54 3.41
N ILE A 76 18.96 -16.18 2.25
CA ILE A 76 18.20 -15.81 1.06
C ILE A 76 18.51 -16.83 -0.03
N ILE A 77 17.48 -17.50 -0.54
CA ILE A 77 17.60 -18.31 -1.74
C ILE A 77 16.96 -17.55 -2.89
N GLU A 78 17.80 -17.10 -3.83
CA GLU A 78 17.44 -16.44 -5.09
C GLU A 78 17.85 -17.32 -6.27
N VAL A 79 17.27 -18.51 -6.38
CA VAL A 79 17.73 -19.54 -7.32
C VAL A 79 16.59 -20.05 -8.18
N ASN A 80 16.79 -20.05 -9.49
CA ASN A 80 15.90 -20.72 -10.42
C ASN A 80 16.23 -22.22 -10.47
N LEU A 81 15.22 -23.07 -10.31
CA LEU A 81 15.38 -24.51 -10.22
C LEU A 81 14.56 -25.21 -11.31
N LYS A 82 15.21 -26.07 -12.10
CA LYS A 82 14.52 -26.90 -13.09
C LYS A 82 14.96 -28.35 -13.00
N ALA A 83 14.02 -29.23 -12.65
CA ALA A 83 14.26 -30.67 -12.47
C ALA A 83 13.15 -31.51 -13.10
N LYS A 84 13.32 -32.84 -13.10
CA LYS A 84 12.29 -33.75 -13.61
C LYS A 84 11.12 -33.90 -12.65
N THR A 85 11.36 -34.24 -11.37
CA THR A 85 10.26 -34.55 -10.44
C THR A 85 10.30 -33.90 -9.07
N ILE A 86 11.44 -33.47 -8.52
CA ILE A 86 11.51 -32.98 -7.13
C ILE A 86 12.31 -31.69 -7.04
N LEU A 87 11.69 -30.65 -6.48
CA LEU A 87 12.29 -29.35 -6.18
C LEU A 87 11.96 -28.91 -4.75
N ALA A 88 12.91 -28.23 -4.12
CA ALA A 88 12.67 -27.50 -2.88
C ALA A 88 13.45 -26.19 -2.89
N GLY A 89 12.86 -25.09 -2.45
CA GLY A 89 13.61 -23.84 -2.39
C GLY A 89 14.81 -23.92 -1.45
N MET A 90 14.67 -24.54 -0.27
CA MET A 90 15.74 -24.55 0.74
C MET A 90 16.23 -25.94 1.11
N VAL A 91 15.34 -26.88 1.42
CA VAL A 91 15.70 -28.22 1.87
C VAL A 91 14.92 -29.29 1.13
N ARG A 92 15.60 -30.22 0.45
CA ARG A 92 14.90 -31.30 -0.25
C ARG A 92 14.33 -32.35 0.70
N LEU A 93 15.12 -32.84 1.66
CA LEU A 93 14.76 -33.93 2.56
C LEU A 93 15.18 -33.64 4.02
N ALA A 94 14.22 -33.69 4.93
CA ALA A 94 14.45 -33.78 6.37
C ALA A 94 14.04 -35.18 6.84
N ILE A 95 14.99 -35.99 7.29
CA ILE A 95 14.72 -37.40 7.66
C ILE A 95 13.93 -37.52 8.97
N GLY A 96 13.42 -38.72 9.29
CA GLY A 96 12.46 -38.92 10.39
C GLY A 96 12.91 -38.44 11.77
N ASN A 97 14.20 -38.52 12.09
CA ASN A 97 14.75 -38.03 13.37
C ASN A 97 15.38 -36.63 13.28
N ALA A 98 15.22 -35.95 12.14
CA ALA A 98 15.73 -34.59 11.98
C ALA A 98 14.86 -33.59 12.75
N LYS A 99 15.51 -32.55 13.28
CA LYS A 99 14.89 -31.36 13.84
C LYS A 99 15.40 -30.16 13.06
N LEU A 100 14.58 -29.61 12.19
CA LEU A 100 14.94 -28.52 11.30
C LEU A 100 14.27 -27.22 11.76
N THR A 101 15.06 -26.18 12.02
CA THR A 101 14.56 -24.84 12.34
C THR A 101 15.02 -23.87 11.28
N ILE A 102 14.09 -23.11 10.70
CA ILE A 102 14.36 -22.10 9.67
C ILE A 102 13.81 -20.76 10.17
N THR A 103 14.65 -19.75 10.29
CA THR A 103 14.26 -18.46 10.86
C THR A 103 14.78 -17.28 10.05
N ASP A 104 13.95 -16.27 9.82
CA ASP A 104 14.38 -15.06 9.09
C ASP A 104 14.97 -15.39 7.71
N CYS A 105 14.22 -16.13 6.89
CA CYS A 105 14.70 -16.60 5.59
C CYS A 105 13.76 -16.21 4.44
N ILE A 106 14.35 -15.96 3.27
CA ILE A 106 13.63 -15.64 2.04
C ILE A 106 13.88 -16.74 1.02
N VAL A 107 12.82 -17.17 0.33
CA VAL A 107 12.94 -17.95 -0.90
C VAL A 107 12.25 -17.20 -2.04
N LYS A 108 13.01 -16.91 -3.09
CA LYS A 108 12.55 -16.29 -4.33
C LYS A 108 13.24 -16.96 -5.53
N GLY A 109 12.52 -17.21 -6.60
CA GLY A 109 13.06 -17.94 -7.76
C GLY A 109 11.97 -18.70 -8.49
N ASP A 110 12.26 -19.11 -9.72
CA ASP A 110 11.34 -19.91 -10.53
C ASP A 110 11.59 -21.41 -10.37
N PHE A 111 10.58 -22.16 -9.94
CA PHE A 111 10.66 -23.60 -9.69
C PHE A 111 9.81 -24.37 -10.71
N THR A 112 10.47 -25.02 -11.66
CA THR A 112 9.81 -25.76 -12.74
C THR A 112 10.16 -27.24 -12.73
N VAL A 113 9.18 -28.11 -12.46
CA VAL A 113 9.31 -29.55 -12.73
C VAL A 113 8.79 -29.89 -14.13
N THR A 114 9.44 -30.83 -14.83
CA THR A 114 9.01 -31.22 -16.19
C THR A 114 8.05 -32.40 -16.23
N LYS A 115 8.04 -33.25 -15.19
CA LYS A 115 7.08 -34.36 -15.08
C LYS A 115 5.80 -33.90 -14.39
N LYS A 116 4.64 -34.19 -15.00
CA LYS A 116 3.33 -34.02 -14.34
C LYS A 116 3.29 -34.81 -13.03
N GLY A 117 2.79 -34.19 -11.96
CA GLY A 117 2.80 -34.79 -10.63
C GLY A 117 4.15 -34.75 -9.91
N GLY A 118 5.09 -33.92 -10.37
CA GLY A 118 6.31 -33.63 -9.61
C GLY A 118 6.00 -32.94 -8.28
N LYS A 119 6.90 -33.11 -7.31
CA LYS A 119 6.84 -32.52 -5.97
C LYS A 119 7.68 -31.25 -5.91
N ILE A 120 7.07 -30.15 -5.47
CA ILE A 120 7.69 -28.84 -5.32
C ILE A 120 7.25 -28.28 -3.98
N SER A 121 8.20 -27.78 -3.20
CA SER A 121 7.87 -26.99 -2.03
C SER A 121 8.70 -25.71 -1.98
N GLY A 122 8.09 -24.64 -1.46
CA GLY A 122 8.75 -23.35 -1.34
C GLY A 122 9.95 -23.39 -0.42
N PHE A 123 9.88 -24.07 0.73
CA PHE A 123 11.03 -24.25 1.62
C PHE A 123 11.49 -25.71 1.70
N VAL A 124 10.66 -26.62 2.20
CA VAL A 124 11.03 -28.02 2.48
C VAL A 124 10.10 -29.01 1.77
N CYS A 125 10.64 -29.94 0.97
CA CYS A 125 9.81 -30.84 0.14
C CYS A 125 9.45 -32.17 0.81
N ARG A 126 10.44 -33.02 1.08
CA ARG A 126 10.22 -34.33 1.71
C ARG A 126 10.53 -34.25 3.19
N GLN A 127 9.52 -34.00 3.99
CA GLN A 127 9.66 -33.89 5.43
C GLN A 127 9.13 -35.13 6.13
N TYR A 128 10.00 -35.78 6.89
CA TYR A 128 9.64 -36.85 7.82
C TYR A 128 9.94 -36.49 9.28
N GLY A 129 10.89 -35.58 9.49
CA GLY A 129 11.21 -35.04 10.82
C GLY A 129 10.42 -33.78 11.18
N ASN A 130 10.74 -33.20 12.34
CA ASN A 130 10.09 -31.97 12.81
C ASN A 130 10.69 -30.76 12.09
N CYS A 131 9.82 -29.84 11.67
CA CYS A 131 10.21 -28.60 11.01
C CYS A 131 9.48 -27.41 11.64
N THR A 132 10.23 -26.36 11.97
CA THR A 132 9.66 -25.09 12.45
C THR A 132 10.19 -23.97 11.56
N LEU A 133 9.29 -23.17 11.01
CA LEU A 133 9.60 -21.96 10.25
C LEU A 133 9.09 -20.74 11.01
N THR A 134 9.92 -19.70 11.11
CA THR A 134 9.57 -18.47 11.82
C THR A 134 10.08 -17.24 11.09
N ASN A 135 9.22 -16.25 10.86
CA ASN A 135 9.57 -15.01 10.13
C ASN A 135 10.12 -15.31 8.73
N CYS A 136 9.48 -16.18 7.96
CA CYS A 136 9.94 -16.58 6.63
C CYS A 136 9.06 -16.02 5.51
N LEU A 137 9.68 -15.71 4.36
CA LEU A 137 9.01 -15.11 3.21
C LEU A 137 9.20 -15.94 1.95
N TYR A 138 8.09 -16.39 1.34
CA TYR A 138 8.09 -17.08 0.04
C TYR A 138 7.59 -16.16 -1.08
N LEU A 139 8.43 -15.92 -2.09
CA LEU A 139 8.13 -15.06 -3.25
C LEU A 139 8.33 -15.80 -4.58
N GLY A 140 8.56 -17.11 -4.55
CA GLY A 140 8.86 -17.89 -5.75
C GLY A 140 7.67 -18.01 -6.70
N THR A 141 7.98 -18.32 -7.96
CA THR A 141 7.02 -18.80 -8.96
C THR A 141 7.22 -20.30 -9.13
N ASN A 142 6.15 -21.03 -9.45
CA ASN A 142 6.23 -22.48 -9.54
C ASN A 142 5.11 -23.07 -10.41
N ASN A 143 5.28 -24.32 -10.84
CA ASN A 143 4.25 -25.09 -11.55
C ASN A 143 3.69 -26.27 -10.73
N ALA A 144 3.58 -26.11 -9.40
CA ALA A 144 3.00 -27.11 -8.51
C ALA A 144 1.53 -27.38 -8.87
N ASN A 145 1.12 -28.65 -8.94
CA ASN A 145 -0.20 -29.05 -9.44
C ASN A 145 -0.81 -30.28 -8.76
N ASN A 146 -0.34 -30.62 -7.57
CA ASN A 146 -0.85 -31.73 -6.77
C ASN A 146 -0.75 -31.42 -5.26
N ASN A 147 -1.35 -32.28 -4.45
CA ASN A 147 -1.51 -32.09 -3.01
C ASN A 147 -0.27 -32.49 -2.18
N GLU A 148 0.82 -32.92 -2.83
CA GLU A 148 2.10 -33.25 -2.17
C GLU A 148 3.11 -32.11 -2.28
N ASN A 149 2.62 -30.91 -2.58
CA ASN A 149 3.38 -29.66 -2.73
C ASN A 149 3.00 -28.71 -1.60
N TYR A 150 3.96 -27.94 -1.09
CA TYR A 150 3.74 -27.09 0.09
C TYR A 150 4.43 -25.74 -0.02
N THR A 151 3.74 -24.65 0.31
CA THR A 151 4.32 -23.29 0.28
C THR A 151 5.53 -23.19 1.21
N PHE A 152 5.46 -23.79 2.40
CA PHE A 152 6.57 -23.84 3.33
C PHE A 152 7.10 -25.27 3.47
N ALA A 153 6.35 -26.20 4.07
CA ALA A 153 6.84 -27.55 4.35
C ALA A 153 5.70 -28.56 4.56
N GLY A 154 5.99 -29.84 4.79
CA GLY A 154 4.96 -30.89 4.92
C GLY A 154 4.07 -30.75 6.18
N ASP A 155 3.10 -31.64 6.34
CA ASP A 155 1.99 -31.52 7.32
C ASP A 155 2.38 -31.48 8.82
N ASN A 156 3.61 -31.88 9.19
CA ASN A 156 4.11 -31.82 10.57
C ASN A 156 5.00 -30.58 10.82
N THR A 157 4.56 -29.42 10.35
CA THR A 157 5.34 -28.17 10.39
C THR A 157 4.65 -27.08 11.18
N GLU A 158 5.39 -26.45 12.07
CA GLU A 158 5.00 -25.19 12.70
C GLU A 158 5.40 -24.02 11.79
N VAL A 159 4.41 -23.26 11.31
CA VAL A 159 4.61 -22.11 10.41
C VAL A 159 4.17 -20.85 11.15
N ASN A 160 5.13 -20.09 11.68
CA ASN A 160 4.88 -18.95 12.56
C ASN A 160 5.34 -17.64 11.90
N ASN A 161 4.46 -16.64 11.80
CA ASN A 161 4.79 -15.33 11.21
C ASN A 161 5.43 -15.45 9.80
N CYS A 162 4.87 -16.31 8.95
CA CYS A 162 5.40 -16.59 7.62
C CYS A 162 4.42 -16.13 6.54
N TYR A 163 4.95 -15.53 5.48
CA TYR A 163 4.16 -14.85 4.45
C TYR A 163 4.50 -15.35 3.05
N TYR A 164 3.52 -15.36 2.14
CA TYR A 164 3.75 -15.77 0.76
C TYR A 164 3.02 -14.91 -0.27
N LEU A 165 3.68 -14.62 -1.40
CA LEU A 165 3.06 -13.91 -2.52
C LEU A 165 2.30 -14.86 -3.45
N ASN A 166 2.94 -15.96 -3.85
CA ASN A 166 2.32 -17.01 -4.64
C ASN A 166 2.33 -18.30 -3.82
N PRO A 167 1.23 -19.06 -3.73
CA PRO A 167 1.28 -20.36 -3.10
C PRO A 167 2.14 -21.33 -3.92
N CYS A 168 2.74 -22.32 -3.26
CA CYS A 168 3.38 -23.47 -3.90
C CYS A 168 2.64 -24.73 -3.47
N GLY A 169 1.61 -25.13 -4.20
CA GLY A 169 0.74 -26.23 -3.76
C GLY A 169 -0.14 -25.83 -2.57
N ASN A 170 -0.12 -26.63 -1.51
CA ASN A 170 -0.87 -26.39 -0.29
C ASN A 170 -0.38 -25.09 0.38
N ALA A 171 -1.29 -24.13 0.50
CA ALA A 171 -1.02 -22.85 1.14
C ALA A 171 -0.79 -23.03 2.65
N GLN A 172 0.25 -22.38 3.16
CA GLN A 172 0.64 -22.35 4.56
C GLN A 172 1.18 -20.95 4.86
N GLY A 173 0.94 -20.41 6.05
CA GLY A 173 1.23 -19.02 6.37
C GLY A 173 0.17 -18.05 5.81
N THR A 174 0.49 -16.76 5.81
CA THR A 174 -0.45 -15.69 5.44
C THR A 174 -0.17 -15.19 4.01
N PRO A 175 -1.17 -15.16 3.11
CA PRO A 175 -1.00 -14.58 1.78
C PRO A 175 -0.76 -13.07 1.88
N ILE A 176 0.04 -12.53 0.97
CA ILE A 176 0.34 -11.10 0.86
C ILE A 176 0.21 -10.61 -0.59
N THR A 177 0.06 -9.31 -0.76
CA THR A 177 0.02 -8.65 -2.08
C THR A 177 1.33 -7.95 -2.44
N LYS A 178 1.46 -7.53 -3.70
CA LYS A 178 2.60 -6.71 -4.14
C LYS A 178 2.59 -5.32 -3.50
N GLU A 179 1.40 -4.81 -3.20
CA GLU A 179 1.19 -3.53 -2.54
C GLU A 179 1.68 -3.59 -1.08
N GLN A 180 1.36 -4.67 -0.35
CA GLN A 180 1.86 -4.89 1.01
C GLN A 180 3.39 -5.08 1.04
N LEU A 181 3.97 -5.73 0.01
CA LEU A 181 5.42 -5.85 -0.12
C LEU A 181 6.11 -4.50 -0.33
N ARG A 182 5.48 -3.56 -1.02
CA ARG A 182 6.04 -2.22 -1.31
C ARG A 182 5.78 -1.22 -0.19
N SER A 183 4.70 -1.39 0.57
CA SER A 183 4.26 -0.43 1.58
C SER A 183 5.15 -0.42 2.83
N GLY A 184 5.90 -1.50 3.09
CA GLY A 184 6.65 -1.70 4.33
C GLY A 184 5.93 -2.60 5.34
N GLU A 185 4.66 -2.92 5.11
CA GLU A 185 3.84 -3.76 5.98
C GLU A 185 4.49 -5.12 6.24
N VAL A 186 4.91 -5.81 5.18
CA VAL A 186 5.51 -7.15 5.31
C VAL A 186 6.85 -7.08 6.04
N ALA A 187 7.62 -6.01 5.87
CA ALA A 187 8.88 -5.81 6.60
C ALA A 187 8.62 -5.62 8.11
N HIS A 188 7.64 -4.79 8.47
CA HIS A 188 7.24 -4.55 9.85
C HIS A 188 6.69 -5.83 10.52
N LEU A 189 5.80 -6.56 9.83
CA LEU A 189 5.26 -7.84 10.29
C LEU A 189 6.35 -8.89 10.53
N LEU A 190 7.27 -9.05 9.59
CA LEU A 190 8.41 -9.96 9.73
C LEU A 190 9.34 -9.52 10.88
N GLN A 191 9.53 -8.22 11.08
CA GLN A 191 10.31 -7.68 12.19
C GLN A 191 9.66 -7.99 13.55
N ASN A 192 8.33 -8.05 13.62
CA ASN A 192 7.54 -8.54 14.77
C ASN A 192 7.94 -7.91 16.11
N GLY A 193 8.06 -6.57 16.14
CA GLY A 193 8.38 -5.81 17.36
C GLY A 193 9.79 -6.06 17.95
N ARG A 194 10.67 -6.77 17.23
CA ARG A 194 12.04 -7.04 17.72
C ARG A 194 12.83 -5.73 17.78
N GLY A 195 13.47 -5.46 18.92
CA GLY A 195 14.25 -4.24 19.13
C GLY A 195 15.50 -4.08 18.25
N LYS A 196 16.10 -5.19 17.82
CA LYS A 196 17.20 -5.18 16.83
C LYS A 196 16.64 -5.40 15.44
N THR A 197 16.92 -4.49 14.50
CA THR A 197 16.56 -4.66 13.08
C THR A 197 17.16 -5.95 12.52
N VAL A 198 16.29 -6.83 12.05
CA VAL A 198 16.63 -8.06 11.29
C VAL A 198 15.96 -8.00 9.92
N TRP A 199 14.73 -7.48 9.87
CA TRP A 199 14.02 -7.14 8.66
C TRP A 199 13.94 -5.63 8.52
N GLY A 200 14.16 -5.16 7.29
CA GLY A 200 14.05 -3.75 6.95
C GLY A 200 13.76 -3.55 5.47
N GLN A 201 13.42 -2.32 5.12
CA GLN A 201 13.09 -1.94 3.75
C GLN A 201 13.27 -0.43 3.60
N VAL A 202 13.86 0.04 2.50
CA VAL A 202 13.84 1.46 2.11
C VAL A 202 12.55 1.73 1.34
N LEU A 203 11.59 2.40 1.96
CA LEU A 203 10.29 2.66 1.34
C LEU A 203 10.43 3.60 0.14
N GLY A 204 9.70 3.30 -0.94
CA GLY A 204 9.81 4.01 -2.22
C GLY A 204 10.96 3.55 -3.12
N THR A 205 11.90 2.73 -2.62
CA THR A 205 13.03 2.18 -3.41
C THR A 205 12.97 0.66 -3.46
N ASP A 206 12.96 0.01 -2.30
CA ASP A 206 12.93 -1.45 -2.21
C ASP A 206 11.53 -1.98 -2.52
N THR A 207 11.47 -3.02 -3.35
CA THR A 207 10.20 -3.64 -3.75
C THR A 207 9.76 -4.79 -2.85
N ILE A 208 10.66 -5.29 -1.99
CA ILE A 208 10.43 -6.37 -1.04
C ILE A 208 11.26 -6.14 0.23
N PRO A 209 10.86 -6.70 1.39
CA PRO A 209 11.66 -6.70 2.61
C PRO A 209 13.03 -7.36 2.42
N GLN A 210 14.03 -6.83 3.13
CA GLN A 210 15.41 -7.34 3.16
C GLN A 210 15.79 -7.80 4.55
N LEU A 211 16.70 -8.77 4.61
CA LEU A 211 17.43 -9.10 5.84
C LEU A 211 18.56 -8.09 6.00
N THR A 212 18.52 -7.30 7.07
CA THR A 212 19.49 -6.23 7.30
C THR A 212 19.56 -5.85 8.78
N ALA A 213 20.74 -5.42 9.22
CA ALA A 213 20.95 -4.83 10.54
C ALA A 213 20.99 -3.28 10.49
N GLU A 214 20.79 -2.67 9.32
CA GLU A 214 20.84 -1.23 9.15
C GLU A 214 19.63 -0.57 9.81
N ALA A 215 19.87 0.23 10.85
CA ALA A 215 18.81 0.93 11.57
C ALA A 215 17.98 1.86 10.68
N ALA A 216 18.57 2.47 9.65
CA ALA A 216 17.88 3.33 8.69
C ALA A 216 16.81 2.60 7.86
N LYS A 217 16.93 1.27 7.72
CA LYS A 217 15.94 0.43 7.01
C LYS A 217 14.81 -0.06 7.91
N HIS A 218 14.82 0.28 9.19
CA HIS A 218 13.72 -0.08 10.08
C HIS A 218 12.43 0.59 9.59
N VAL A 219 11.32 -0.15 9.67
CA VAL A 219 10.00 0.31 9.25
C VAL A 219 9.09 0.43 10.46
N TYR A 220 8.61 1.65 10.70
CA TYR A 220 7.69 1.98 11.76
C TYR A 220 6.25 2.00 11.26
N GLU A 221 5.32 1.58 12.09
CA GLU A 221 3.89 1.57 11.85
C GLU A 221 3.22 2.83 12.41
N VAL A 222 2.33 3.45 11.64
CA VAL A 222 1.45 4.53 12.10
C VAL A 222 0.01 4.09 11.91
N LYS A 223 -0.68 3.85 13.03
CA LYS A 223 -2.10 3.48 13.07
C LYS A 223 -2.97 4.70 13.28
N PHE A 224 -3.98 4.89 12.43
CA PHE A 224 -4.98 5.93 12.57
C PHE A 224 -6.26 5.31 13.12
N THR A 225 -6.68 5.75 14.31
CA THR A 225 -7.81 5.16 15.03
C THR A 225 -8.96 6.13 15.20
N LEU A 226 -10.16 5.73 14.76
CA LEU A 226 -11.41 6.44 15.02
C LEU A 226 -12.22 5.59 16.00
N ASN A 227 -12.65 6.16 17.13
CA ASN A 227 -13.39 5.45 18.18
C ASN A 227 -12.67 4.18 18.69
N ASN A 228 -11.34 4.25 18.84
CA ASN A 228 -10.46 3.13 19.23
C ASN A 228 -10.35 1.97 18.23
N GLU A 229 -10.92 2.09 17.03
CA GLU A 229 -10.74 1.12 15.95
C GLU A 229 -9.73 1.62 14.93
N VAL A 230 -8.80 0.75 14.51
CA VAL A 230 -7.86 1.06 13.42
C VAL A 230 -8.62 1.15 12.11
N LYS A 231 -8.64 2.35 11.51
CA LYS A 231 -9.27 2.59 10.21
C LYS A 231 -8.26 2.63 9.07
N ALA A 232 -7.04 3.08 9.35
CA ALA A 232 -5.96 3.09 8.38
C ALA A 232 -4.62 2.81 9.06
N THR A 233 -3.73 2.15 8.33
CA THR A 233 -2.33 1.95 8.72
C THR A 233 -1.42 2.51 7.63
N ARG A 234 -0.32 3.14 8.05
CA ARG A 234 0.74 3.63 7.18
C ARG A 234 2.08 3.18 7.75
N TYR A 235 3.12 3.24 6.92
CA TYR A 235 4.46 2.87 7.31
C TYR A 235 5.45 3.92 6.85
N ALA A 236 6.50 4.12 7.64
CA ALA A 236 7.59 5.05 7.33
C ALA A 236 8.92 4.46 7.80
N ASN A 237 10.01 4.82 7.12
CA ASN A 237 11.34 4.67 7.70
C ASN A 237 11.57 5.71 8.80
N LYS A 238 12.62 5.50 9.60
CA LYS A 238 13.06 6.47 10.59
C LYS A 238 13.24 7.85 9.97
N ASP A 239 12.73 8.86 10.66
CA ASP A 239 12.74 10.26 10.27
C ASP A 239 11.94 10.57 8.97
N GLY A 240 11.19 9.58 8.47
CA GLY A 240 10.28 9.71 7.36
C GLY A 240 8.94 10.34 7.76
N LYS A 241 8.05 10.47 6.76
CA LYS A 241 6.70 11.02 6.91
C LYS A 241 5.70 10.04 6.29
N VAL A 242 4.44 10.11 6.74
CA VAL A 242 3.35 9.33 6.15
C VAL A 242 2.38 10.24 5.40
N ILE A 243 1.76 9.69 4.37
CA ILE A 243 0.60 10.31 3.72
C ILE A 243 -0.60 10.10 4.64
N LEU A 244 -1.26 11.19 5.03
CA LEU A 244 -2.45 11.15 5.88
C LEU A 244 -3.56 10.31 5.22
N PRO A 245 -4.36 9.57 6.00
CA PRO A 245 -5.50 8.86 5.46
C PRO A 245 -6.54 9.85 4.94
N THR A 246 -7.14 9.50 3.81
CA THR A 246 -8.27 10.23 3.25
C THR A 246 -9.53 9.98 4.08
N THR A 247 -10.56 10.81 3.90
CA THR A 247 -11.89 10.56 4.50
C THR A 247 -12.42 9.18 4.11
N LYS A 248 -12.21 8.76 2.85
CA LYS A 248 -12.61 7.44 2.38
C LYS A 248 -11.86 6.31 3.09
N ASP A 249 -10.57 6.48 3.38
CA ASP A 249 -9.79 5.52 4.16
C ASP A 249 -10.34 5.37 5.59
N ILE A 250 -10.81 6.47 6.19
CA ILE A 250 -11.32 6.48 7.57
C ILE A 250 -12.75 5.94 7.67
N VAL A 251 -13.64 6.33 6.74
CA VAL A 251 -15.06 5.97 6.77
C VAL A 251 -15.31 4.60 6.12
N GLY A 252 -14.53 4.21 5.12
CA GLY A 252 -14.67 2.93 4.42
C GLY A 252 -15.93 2.88 3.54
N GLU A 253 -16.69 1.79 3.63
CA GLU A 253 -17.87 1.54 2.78
C GLU A 253 -19.00 2.56 2.96
N GLY A 254 -19.09 3.21 4.12
CA GLY A 254 -20.07 4.26 4.40
C GLY A 254 -19.74 5.62 3.77
N TYR A 255 -18.61 5.76 3.09
CA TYR A 255 -18.19 7.03 2.51
C TYR A 255 -19.13 7.44 1.36
N ASN A 256 -19.84 8.55 1.56
CA ASN A 256 -20.63 9.20 0.52
C ASN A 256 -20.01 10.56 0.16
N PRO A 257 -19.55 10.79 -1.08
CA PRO A 257 -18.93 12.04 -1.50
C PRO A 257 -19.86 13.27 -1.46
N HIS A 258 -21.19 13.07 -1.35
CA HIS A 258 -22.16 14.15 -1.17
C HIS A 258 -22.26 14.65 0.28
N HIS A 259 -21.71 13.92 1.24
CA HIS A 259 -21.70 14.33 2.64
C HIS A 259 -20.49 15.23 2.94
N TYR A 260 -20.63 16.06 3.96
CA TYR A 260 -19.53 16.83 4.52
C TYR A 260 -18.76 16.00 5.55
N TYR A 261 -17.44 16.03 5.46
CA TYR A 261 -16.56 15.45 6.47
C TYR A 261 -15.43 16.42 6.85
N ALA A 262 -15.12 16.52 8.13
CA ALA A 262 -13.90 17.16 8.60
C ALA A 262 -13.08 16.20 9.47
N LEU A 263 -11.90 15.86 8.97
CA LEU A 263 -10.91 15.06 9.68
C LEU A 263 -10.00 15.97 10.51
N ALA A 264 -9.76 15.59 11.75
CA ALA A 264 -8.62 16.08 12.51
C ALA A 264 -7.85 14.93 13.15
N PHE A 265 -6.56 15.16 13.33
CA PHE A 265 -5.61 14.19 13.85
C PHE A 265 -5.10 14.66 15.21
N GLY A 266 -5.12 13.76 16.19
CA GLY A 266 -4.72 14.03 17.56
C GLY A 266 -3.27 14.47 17.70
N ASP A 267 -2.96 15.12 18.82
CA ASP A 267 -1.60 15.52 19.21
C ASP A 267 -0.87 16.39 18.18
N GLY A 268 -1.62 17.15 17.37
CA GLY A 268 -1.05 18.00 16.32
C GLY A 268 -0.40 17.22 15.18
N PHE A 269 -0.75 15.94 15.00
CA PHE A 269 -0.21 15.12 13.94
C PHE A 269 -0.60 15.68 12.56
N SER A 270 0.37 15.75 11.65
CA SER A 270 0.15 16.28 10.31
C SER A 270 1.04 15.55 9.29
N ALA A 271 0.85 15.86 8.00
CA ALA A 271 1.72 15.35 6.94
C ALA A 271 3.20 15.77 7.09
N SER A 272 3.50 16.75 7.95
CA SER A 272 4.86 17.19 8.25
C SER A 272 5.50 16.45 9.43
N THR A 273 4.72 15.67 10.20
CA THR A 273 5.20 14.97 11.38
C THR A 273 6.19 13.86 11.01
N THR A 274 7.36 13.94 11.60
CA THR A 274 8.43 12.95 11.45
C THR A 274 8.15 11.71 12.30
N ILE A 275 8.38 10.52 11.74
CA ILE A 275 8.16 9.23 12.40
C ILE A 275 9.48 8.65 12.92
N THR A 276 9.54 8.38 14.23
CA THR A 276 10.74 7.86 14.91
C THR A 276 10.49 6.53 15.64
N GLU A 277 9.22 6.15 15.77
CA GLU A 277 8.73 4.98 16.50
C GLU A 277 7.34 4.60 15.98
N ASP A 278 6.88 3.39 16.32
CA ASP A 278 5.51 2.99 16.07
C ASP A 278 4.56 3.92 16.83
N ARG A 279 3.49 4.36 16.18
CA ARG A 279 2.59 5.36 16.73
C ARG A 279 1.13 5.05 16.43
N GLN A 280 0.28 5.41 17.39
CA GLN A 280 -1.15 5.50 17.19
C GLN A 280 -1.57 6.97 17.18
N VAL A 281 -2.38 7.36 16.19
CA VAL A 281 -2.92 8.71 15.99
C VAL A 281 -4.43 8.62 16.10
N ALA A 282 -5.00 9.29 17.10
CA ALA A 282 -6.45 9.42 17.22
C ALA A 282 -6.99 10.29 16.07
N VAL A 283 -8.08 9.86 15.45
CA VAL A 283 -8.80 10.60 14.42
C VAL A 283 -10.13 11.04 14.99
N THR A 284 -10.47 12.31 14.79
CA THR A 284 -11.83 12.82 14.99
C THR A 284 -12.45 13.12 13.64
N LEU A 285 -13.73 12.83 13.50
CA LEU A 285 -14.50 13.01 12.27
C LEU A 285 -15.78 13.78 12.61
N ASP A 286 -15.92 15.01 12.12
CA ASP A 286 -17.22 15.67 12.02
C ASP A 286 -17.88 15.25 10.71
N HIS A 287 -19.12 14.78 10.76
CA HIS A 287 -19.85 14.25 9.61
C HIS A 287 -21.26 14.84 9.57
N LYS A 288 -21.65 15.35 8.40
CA LYS A 288 -23.00 15.83 8.11
C LYS A 288 -23.42 15.38 6.71
N GLU A 289 -24.70 15.15 6.49
CA GLU A 289 -25.21 14.77 5.15
C GLU A 289 -25.03 15.87 4.10
N TYR A 290 -24.91 17.12 4.55
CA TYR A 290 -24.66 18.31 3.73
C TYR A 290 -23.98 19.38 4.58
N TYR A 291 -23.37 20.36 3.91
CA TYR A 291 -22.82 21.55 4.54
C TYR A 291 -23.85 22.68 4.62
N GLU A 292 -24.05 23.24 5.81
CA GLU A 292 -24.99 24.34 6.03
C GLU A 292 -24.28 25.70 5.93
N ILE A 293 -24.85 26.61 5.15
CA ILE A 293 -24.34 27.95 4.95
C ILE A 293 -25.36 28.93 5.52
N LYS A 294 -24.98 29.63 6.59
CA LYS A 294 -25.83 30.63 7.26
C LYS A 294 -25.24 32.03 7.16
N ASN A 295 -23.96 32.19 6.86
CA ASN A 295 -23.33 33.50 6.71
C ASN A 295 -22.18 33.46 5.69
N LYS A 296 -21.54 34.61 5.49
CA LYS A 296 -20.42 34.76 4.54
C LYS A 296 -19.18 33.92 4.90
N ASP A 297 -18.94 33.68 6.19
CA ASP A 297 -17.79 32.91 6.64
C ASP A 297 -18.03 31.41 6.35
N ASP A 298 -19.27 30.93 6.48
CA ASP A 298 -19.61 29.57 6.06
C ASP A 298 -19.54 29.42 4.53
N TRP A 299 -19.92 30.43 3.75
CA TRP A 299 -19.74 30.42 2.30
C TRP A 299 -18.25 30.26 1.94
N LYS A 300 -17.39 31.03 2.62
CA LYS A 300 -15.95 30.93 2.45
C LYS A 300 -15.43 29.54 2.82
N ALA A 301 -15.86 29.00 3.96
CA ALA A 301 -15.51 27.64 4.36
C ALA A 301 -16.02 26.58 3.35
N PHE A 302 -17.20 26.75 2.76
CA PHE A 302 -17.69 25.87 1.69
C PHE A 302 -16.79 25.92 0.46
N CYS A 303 -16.35 27.11 0.03
CA CYS A 303 -15.38 27.24 -1.05
C CYS A 303 -14.06 26.53 -0.69
N ASP A 304 -13.52 26.74 0.51
CA ASP A 304 -12.30 26.08 0.98
C ASP A 304 -12.44 24.55 1.02
N ILE A 305 -13.63 24.03 1.40
CA ILE A 305 -13.93 22.59 1.38
C ILE A 305 -13.86 22.03 -0.04
N VAL A 306 -14.46 22.72 -1.01
CA VAL A 306 -14.39 22.32 -2.44
C VAL A 306 -12.94 22.37 -2.93
N GLU A 307 -12.19 23.41 -2.60
CA GLU A 307 -10.78 23.57 -2.96
C GLU A 307 -9.87 22.52 -2.29
N SER A 308 -10.24 22.02 -1.12
CA SER A 308 -9.51 20.93 -0.44
C SER A 308 -9.73 19.55 -1.07
N GLY A 309 -10.63 19.45 -2.05
CA GLY A 309 -10.91 18.23 -2.81
C GLY A 309 -12.23 17.52 -2.48
N GLN A 310 -13.04 18.04 -1.54
CA GLN A 310 -14.41 17.55 -1.30
C GLN A 310 -15.39 18.17 -2.30
N THR A 311 -15.13 17.98 -3.59
CA THR A 311 -15.80 18.70 -4.68
C THR A 311 -17.28 18.38 -4.84
N SER A 312 -17.72 17.19 -4.41
CA SER A 312 -19.11 16.72 -4.53
C SER A 312 -19.98 17.02 -3.31
N VAL A 313 -19.46 17.68 -2.28
CA VAL A 313 -20.20 17.93 -1.04
C VAL A 313 -21.51 18.67 -1.35
N ASP A 314 -22.64 18.17 -0.84
CA ASP A 314 -23.90 18.88 -0.96
C ASP A 314 -23.92 20.03 0.05
N ALA A 315 -24.50 21.16 -0.35
CA ALA A 315 -24.59 22.35 0.49
C ALA A 315 -25.97 23.00 0.43
N LYS A 316 -26.37 23.62 1.54
CA LYS A 316 -27.68 24.30 1.66
C LYS A 316 -27.54 25.67 2.29
N LEU A 317 -28.19 26.68 1.69
CA LEU A 317 -28.45 27.93 2.40
C LEU A 317 -29.54 27.69 3.44
N THR A 318 -29.37 28.27 4.63
CA THR A 318 -30.37 28.22 5.72
C THR A 318 -31.02 29.58 6.01
N GLN A 319 -30.48 30.64 5.40
CA GLN A 319 -31.01 32.00 5.40
C GLN A 319 -30.40 32.78 4.24
N ASP A 320 -30.85 34.01 4.02
CA ASP A 320 -30.19 34.93 3.09
C ASP A 320 -28.78 35.25 3.58
N VAL A 321 -27.80 35.23 2.66
CA VAL A 321 -26.38 35.45 2.97
C VAL A 321 -25.85 36.61 2.15
N ASP A 322 -25.23 37.59 2.82
CA ASP A 322 -24.53 38.70 2.17
C ASP A 322 -23.02 38.48 2.25
N LEU A 323 -22.41 38.22 1.09
CA LEU A 323 -20.97 38.02 0.92
C LEU A 323 -20.18 39.34 0.97
N GLY A 324 -20.86 40.49 0.90
CA GLY A 324 -20.23 41.80 0.87
C GLY A 324 -19.41 42.01 -0.40
N SER A 325 -18.22 42.61 -0.24
CA SER A 325 -17.35 42.99 -1.35
C SER A 325 -16.15 42.07 -1.59
N GLU A 326 -15.90 41.11 -0.69
CA GLU A 326 -14.83 40.11 -0.87
C GLU A 326 -15.28 39.09 -1.92
N ILE A 327 -14.44 38.86 -2.92
CA ILE A 327 -14.72 37.90 -3.99
C ILE A 327 -14.28 36.51 -3.52
N VAL A 328 -15.25 35.65 -3.22
CA VAL A 328 -15.02 34.26 -2.81
C VAL A 328 -15.96 33.38 -3.63
N MET A 329 -15.40 32.39 -4.33
CA MET A 329 -16.11 31.65 -5.37
C MET A 329 -15.91 30.15 -5.20
N ALA A 330 -16.95 29.36 -5.44
CA ALA A 330 -16.88 27.92 -5.43
C ALA A 330 -16.31 27.40 -6.75
N GLY A 331 -15.29 26.55 -6.62
CA GLY A 331 -14.53 25.98 -7.72
C GLY A 331 -13.36 26.87 -8.14
N THR A 332 -12.22 26.26 -8.42
CA THR A 332 -10.97 26.98 -8.75
C THR A 332 -10.18 26.26 -9.83
N GLU A 333 -9.18 26.95 -10.39
CA GLU A 333 -8.17 26.29 -11.24
C GLU A 333 -7.37 25.32 -10.38
N ASP A 334 -7.08 24.12 -10.91
CA ASP A 334 -6.21 23.20 -10.19
C ASP A 334 -4.84 23.87 -10.01
N PRO A 335 -4.31 24.00 -8.78
CA PRO A 335 -2.99 24.58 -8.57
C PRO A 335 -1.85 23.74 -9.17
N ASN A 336 -2.08 22.47 -9.51
CA ASN A 336 -1.13 21.58 -10.19
C ASN A 336 -1.78 20.92 -11.43
N PRO A 337 -2.08 21.71 -12.48
CA PRO A 337 -2.77 21.20 -13.65
C PRO A 337 -1.87 20.24 -14.44
N PHE A 338 -2.38 19.06 -14.78
CA PHE A 338 -1.74 18.12 -15.71
C PHE A 338 -2.17 18.38 -17.17
N GLY A 339 -3.23 19.15 -17.37
CA GLY A 339 -3.71 19.65 -18.66
C GLY A 339 -4.23 21.09 -18.58
N TYR A 340 -4.48 21.70 -19.74
CA TYR A 340 -4.93 23.10 -19.85
C TYR A 340 -6.32 23.35 -19.21
N ASP A 341 -7.08 22.30 -18.91
CA ASP A 341 -8.47 22.34 -18.42
C ASP A 341 -8.69 21.56 -17.09
N ASP A 342 -7.64 21.44 -16.27
CA ASP A 342 -7.76 20.84 -14.93
C ASP A 342 -8.22 21.91 -13.93
N PHE A 343 -9.46 21.74 -13.45
CA PHE A 343 -10.07 22.61 -12.45
C PHE A 343 -10.60 21.75 -11.30
N LEU A 344 -10.60 22.30 -10.09
CA LEU A 344 -11.35 21.78 -8.96
C LEU A 344 -12.80 22.26 -9.10
N TYR A 345 -13.58 21.57 -9.93
CA TYR A 345 -14.98 21.88 -10.16
C TYR A 345 -15.80 21.61 -8.89
N TYR A 346 -16.83 22.42 -8.63
CA TYR A 346 -17.91 21.99 -7.76
C TYR A 346 -18.82 21.01 -8.51
N THR A 347 -19.10 19.85 -7.90
CA THR A 347 -19.82 18.73 -8.50
C THR A 347 -20.99 18.23 -7.65
N GLY A 348 -21.28 18.88 -6.52
CA GLY A 348 -22.36 18.52 -5.59
C GLY A 348 -23.71 19.13 -5.94
N THR A 349 -24.67 18.95 -5.01
CA THR A 349 -25.97 19.62 -5.02
C THR A 349 -25.93 20.85 -4.11
N PHE A 350 -26.06 22.03 -4.69
CA PHE A 350 -26.30 23.26 -3.97
C PHE A 350 -27.80 23.60 -3.96
N ASP A 351 -28.42 23.59 -2.78
CA ASP A 351 -29.83 23.97 -2.60
C ASP A 351 -29.93 25.32 -1.89
N GLY A 352 -30.37 26.34 -2.62
CA GLY A 352 -30.62 27.66 -2.04
C GLY A 352 -31.83 27.70 -1.11
N GLN A 353 -32.70 26.68 -1.12
CA GLN A 353 -33.93 26.61 -0.33
C GLN A 353 -34.84 27.86 -0.44
N GLY A 354 -34.75 28.60 -1.55
CA GLY A 354 -35.46 29.86 -1.79
C GLY A 354 -34.74 31.10 -1.24
N HIS A 355 -33.61 30.95 -0.57
CA HIS A 355 -32.80 32.05 -0.03
C HIS A 355 -31.94 32.75 -1.08
N THR A 356 -31.47 33.93 -0.69
CA THR A 356 -30.68 34.83 -1.52
C THR A 356 -29.20 34.85 -1.13
N LEU A 357 -28.32 34.67 -2.11
CA LEU A 357 -26.89 34.98 -2.02
C LEU A 357 -26.64 36.38 -2.59
N LYS A 358 -26.27 37.33 -1.73
CA LYS A 358 -26.02 38.74 -2.08
C LYS A 358 -24.53 39.03 -2.17
N PHE A 359 -24.13 39.84 -3.14
CA PHE A 359 -22.75 40.29 -3.30
C PHE A 359 -22.65 41.62 -4.06
N ASN A 360 -21.61 42.40 -3.75
CA ASN A 360 -21.28 43.63 -4.47
C ASN A 360 -19.79 43.63 -4.82
N TRP A 361 -19.48 43.02 -5.96
CA TRP A 361 -18.12 42.72 -6.36
C TRP A 361 -17.60 43.68 -7.41
N ASN A 362 -16.40 44.20 -7.16
CA ASN A 362 -15.61 44.91 -8.13
C ASN A 362 -14.41 44.04 -8.50
N ALA A 363 -14.50 43.39 -9.65
CA ALA A 363 -13.48 42.47 -10.14
C ALA A 363 -12.16 43.18 -10.50
N GLY A 364 -12.15 44.51 -10.65
CA GLY A 364 -10.95 45.24 -11.06
C GLY A 364 -10.40 44.73 -12.40
N LYS A 365 -9.25 44.04 -12.35
CA LYS A 365 -8.61 43.38 -13.50
C LYS A 365 -8.97 41.89 -13.61
N ASP A 366 -9.44 41.28 -12.54
CA ASP A 366 -9.74 39.85 -12.47
C ASP A 366 -10.87 39.47 -13.43
N ASP A 367 -10.82 38.26 -13.95
CA ASP A 367 -11.82 37.69 -14.84
C ASP A 367 -12.49 36.48 -14.23
N ARG A 368 -13.53 35.98 -14.91
CA ARG A 368 -14.17 34.71 -14.58
C ARG A 368 -14.81 34.76 -13.20
N ILE A 369 -15.61 35.81 -12.98
CA ILE A 369 -16.21 36.13 -11.68
C ILE A 369 -17.67 35.69 -11.66
N ALA A 370 -17.97 34.79 -10.73
CA ALA A 370 -19.31 34.31 -10.39
C ALA A 370 -19.24 33.59 -9.03
N PRO A 371 -20.32 33.55 -8.23
CA PRO A 371 -20.31 32.79 -6.98
C PRO A 371 -19.97 31.31 -7.21
N PHE A 372 -20.42 30.72 -8.31
CA PHE A 372 -19.93 29.41 -8.77
C PHE A 372 -19.02 29.61 -9.99
N LYS A 373 -17.71 29.58 -9.78
CA LYS A 373 -16.73 29.85 -10.85
C LYS A 373 -16.67 28.69 -11.85
N TYR A 374 -16.45 27.48 -11.35
CA TYR A 374 -16.36 26.27 -12.16
C TYR A 374 -17.23 25.17 -11.57
N VAL A 375 -18.20 24.70 -12.34
CA VAL A 375 -19.05 23.57 -11.96
C VAL A 375 -19.03 22.50 -13.04
N LYS A 376 -19.21 21.25 -12.63
CA LYS A 376 -19.29 20.11 -13.54
C LYS A 376 -20.22 19.05 -12.97
N ASP A 377 -21.16 18.55 -13.76
CA ASP A 377 -22.12 17.53 -13.33
C ASP A 377 -22.88 17.90 -12.02
N ALA A 378 -22.97 19.20 -11.72
CA ALA A 378 -23.51 19.72 -10.48
C ALA A 378 -25.02 19.98 -10.58
N THR A 379 -25.69 20.05 -9.43
CA THR A 379 -27.07 20.54 -9.35
C THR A 379 -27.11 21.83 -8.53
N ILE A 380 -27.58 22.93 -9.11
CA ILE A 380 -27.84 24.18 -8.39
C ILE A 380 -29.34 24.44 -8.46
N LYS A 381 -30.01 24.49 -7.32
CA LYS A 381 -31.47 24.65 -7.29
C LYS A 381 -31.95 25.64 -6.24
N ASN A 382 -33.13 26.20 -6.47
CA ASN A 382 -33.85 27.06 -5.52
C ASN A 382 -33.01 28.24 -4.99
N LEU A 383 -32.09 28.78 -5.79
CA LEU A 383 -31.17 29.83 -5.37
C LEU A 383 -31.51 31.15 -6.03
N ARG A 384 -31.60 32.23 -5.24
CA ARG A 384 -31.56 33.59 -5.76
C ARG A 384 -30.15 34.16 -5.60
N THR A 385 -29.58 34.72 -6.67
CA THR A 385 -28.39 35.56 -6.60
C THR A 385 -28.82 37.02 -6.77
N GLN A 386 -28.25 37.94 -5.99
CA GLN A 386 -28.62 39.35 -6.05
C GLN A 386 -27.42 40.26 -5.84
N GLY A 387 -27.41 41.43 -6.49
CA GLY A 387 -26.47 42.50 -6.20
C GLY A 387 -25.79 43.03 -7.46
N LYS A 388 -24.47 43.23 -7.42
CA LYS A 388 -23.75 43.87 -8.51
C LYS A 388 -22.38 43.25 -8.75
N ILE A 389 -22.01 43.10 -10.02
CA ILE A 389 -20.65 42.77 -10.45
C ILE A 389 -20.17 43.84 -11.43
N THR A 390 -19.06 44.50 -11.12
CA THR A 390 -18.43 45.51 -11.98
C THR A 390 -17.04 45.09 -12.38
N LYS A 391 -16.69 45.32 -13.66
CA LYS A 391 -15.35 45.10 -14.19
C LYS A 391 -15.05 46.08 -15.33
N LYS A 392 -13.76 46.30 -15.60
CA LYS A 392 -13.26 46.98 -16.81
C LYS A 392 -13.15 46.09 -18.07
N GLY A 393 -13.65 44.84 -18.09
CA GLY A 393 -13.51 43.90 -19.23
C GLY A 393 -14.54 42.75 -19.22
N TYR A 394 -14.26 41.63 -19.92
CA TYR A 394 -15.17 40.48 -20.09
C TYR A 394 -15.12 39.44 -18.95
N GLY A 395 -16.08 38.50 -18.95
CA GLY A 395 -16.04 37.26 -18.16
C GLY A 395 -16.71 37.35 -16.79
N LEU A 396 -17.95 37.83 -16.73
CA LEU A 396 -18.74 37.94 -15.50
C LEU A 396 -20.02 37.12 -15.64
N SER A 397 -20.47 36.50 -14.56
CA SER A 397 -21.78 35.83 -14.50
C SER A 397 -22.39 36.03 -13.12
N GLY A 398 -23.71 36.22 -13.07
CA GLY A 398 -24.44 36.40 -11.82
C GLY A 398 -24.56 35.11 -11.00
N MET A 399 -24.29 33.94 -11.58
CA MET A 399 -24.48 32.66 -10.89
C MET A 399 -23.35 31.67 -11.18
N VAL A 400 -23.25 31.19 -12.42
CA VAL A 400 -22.25 30.20 -12.84
C VAL A 400 -21.41 30.77 -13.97
N TYR A 401 -20.09 30.75 -13.84
CA TYR A 401 -19.20 31.21 -14.91
C TYR A 401 -18.96 30.13 -15.98
N ILE A 402 -18.46 28.94 -15.60
CA ILE A 402 -18.36 27.78 -16.48
C ILE A 402 -19.14 26.60 -15.90
N ALA A 403 -19.99 26.00 -16.73
CA ALA A 403 -20.69 24.75 -16.45
C ALA A 403 -20.29 23.70 -17.49
N LEU A 404 -19.77 22.57 -17.01
CA LEU A 404 -19.42 21.42 -17.84
C LEU A 404 -20.27 20.19 -17.48
N GLY A 405 -20.26 19.19 -18.37
CA GLY A 405 -21.00 17.95 -18.15
C GLY A 405 -22.52 18.15 -18.05
N THR A 406 -23.18 17.28 -17.31
CA THR A 406 -24.64 17.32 -17.09
C THR A 406 -24.96 18.18 -15.86
N THR A 407 -24.75 19.49 -15.99
CA THR A 407 -25.09 20.46 -14.94
C THR A 407 -26.57 20.83 -15.00
N THR A 408 -27.28 20.76 -13.87
CA THR A 408 -28.70 21.15 -13.76
C THR A 408 -28.83 22.44 -12.96
N ILE A 409 -29.47 23.47 -13.52
CA ILE A 409 -29.84 24.71 -12.83
C ILE A 409 -31.36 24.84 -12.85
N SER A 410 -32.04 24.81 -11.70
CA SER A 410 -33.51 24.77 -11.65
C SER A 410 -34.10 25.58 -10.49
N GLY A 411 -35.20 26.28 -10.73
CA GLY A 411 -35.82 27.12 -9.69
C GLY A 411 -34.94 28.28 -9.20
N CYS A 412 -33.94 28.68 -10.00
CA CYS A 412 -32.99 29.73 -9.65
C CYS A 412 -33.35 31.08 -10.28
N ILE A 413 -32.99 32.17 -9.60
CA ILE A 413 -33.18 33.56 -10.04
C ILE A 413 -31.84 34.29 -9.98
N SER A 414 -31.50 35.05 -11.02
CA SER A 414 -30.34 35.95 -11.01
C SER A 414 -30.80 37.40 -11.17
N ASP A 415 -30.71 38.15 -10.08
CA ASP A 415 -31.09 39.57 -9.97
C ASP A 415 -29.82 40.42 -9.72
N VAL A 416 -28.88 40.33 -10.66
CA VAL A 416 -27.52 40.85 -10.52
C VAL A 416 -27.25 41.88 -11.62
N ASP A 417 -26.89 43.09 -11.22
CA ASP A 417 -26.42 44.15 -12.10
C ASP A 417 -24.99 43.84 -12.57
N ILE A 418 -24.83 43.43 -13.84
CA ILE A 418 -23.52 43.12 -14.43
C ILE A 418 -23.08 44.27 -15.34
N THR A 419 -22.00 44.95 -14.95
CA THR A 419 -21.38 46.00 -15.78
C THR A 419 -19.98 45.58 -16.20
N GLY A 420 -19.81 45.27 -17.49
CA GLY A 420 -18.50 45.05 -18.12
C GLY A 420 -17.92 46.34 -18.72
N GLY A 421 -16.62 46.33 -19.01
CA GLY A 421 -15.95 47.41 -19.75
C GLY A 421 -15.78 47.06 -21.23
N GLY A 422 -15.94 48.06 -22.11
CA GLY A 422 -15.62 47.95 -23.53
C GLY A 422 -14.11 47.76 -23.77
N ARG A 423 -13.76 47.22 -24.95
CA ARG A 423 -12.36 47.00 -25.37
C ARG A 423 -11.49 48.24 -25.22
#